data_AF-Q8D2I4-F1
#
_entry.id   AF-Q8D2I4-F1
#
_cell.length_a   1.000
_cell.length_b   1.000
_cell.length_c   1.000
_cell.angle_alpha   90.00
_cell.angle_beta   90.00
_cell.angle_gamma   90.00
#
_symmetry.space_group_name_H-M   'P 1'
#
loop_
_entity.id
_entity.type
_entity.pdbx_description
1 polymer ?
#
loop_
_entity_poly.entity_id
_entity_poly.type
_entity_poly.pdbx_seq_one_letter_code
_entity_poly.pdbx_strand_id
1 'polypeptide(L)'
;MCIFQKNLNLISFIKKIIFIICYKENGIINKIFQIFTNQLIEIITISTHLDNEIKLFFIRIEIKGFFNEKYLSFCLNKALPYGSKIFFQNIKIPKIVIMVTKESHCIGDLLVKKKFGNLNVEIIAIISNYKILKSLAKLFEIPFYHVSHISLSREDHNNKILNIIQILKPDYIILAKYMRILTSSFIKKYINKIINIHHSILPSFIGAKPYFNAYQRGVKIIGATAHYVNINLDSGPIIFQDSANIEYNYSVNDIISIGREVEKYVLSRALYLVFSNRVIVFKDRAIVF
;
A
#
# COMPACT_ATOMS: atom_id res chain seq x y z
N MET A 1 -37.19 -3.80 -41.69
CA MET A 1 -36.90 -3.15 -40.38
C MET A 1 -35.96 -4.09 -39.63
N CYS A 2 -34.65 -3.85 -39.78
CA CYS A 2 -33.60 -4.85 -39.57
C CYS A 2 -33.31 -5.17 -38.10
N ILE A 3 -33.25 -6.48 -37.82
CA ILE A 3 -32.78 -7.11 -36.58
C ILE A 3 -31.23 -7.16 -36.60
N PHE A 4 -30.58 -5.99 -36.65
CA PHE A 4 -29.10 -5.90 -36.68
C PHE A 4 -28.55 -4.83 -35.72
N GLN A 5 -28.99 -4.87 -34.46
CA GLN A 5 -28.46 -4.02 -33.39
C GLN A 5 -28.25 -4.78 -32.06
N LYS A 6 -27.75 -6.02 -32.13
CA LYS A 6 -27.23 -6.73 -30.94
C LYS A 6 -25.86 -7.31 -31.26
N ASN A 7 -24.90 -6.94 -30.42
CA ASN A 7 -23.50 -7.41 -30.36
C ASN A 7 -22.44 -6.62 -31.15
N LEU A 8 -22.40 -5.29 -30.96
CA LEU A 8 -21.10 -4.64 -30.88
C LEU A 8 -20.52 -4.96 -29.50
N ASN A 9 -19.64 -5.96 -29.43
CA ASN A 9 -18.67 -6.05 -28.34
C ASN A 9 -17.95 -4.70 -28.30
N LEU A 10 -18.28 -3.87 -27.30
CA LEU A 10 -17.51 -2.67 -26.96
C LEU A 10 -16.09 -3.16 -26.62
N ILE A 11 -15.20 -3.12 -27.61
CA ILE A 11 -13.79 -3.42 -27.41
C ILE A 11 -13.27 -2.32 -26.50
N SER A 12 -13.25 -2.57 -25.19
CA SER A 12 -12.81 -1.56 -24.22
C SER A 12 -11.30 -1.43 -24.27
N PHE A 13 -10.79 -0.22 -24.47
CA PHE A 13 -9.36 0.06 -24.35
C PHE A 13 -8.80 -0.49 -23.03
N ILE A 14 -7.68 -1.20 -23.11
CA ILE A 14 -7.00 -1.75 -21.94
C ILE A 14 -6.16 -0.62 -21.34
N LYS A 15 -6.38 -0.31 -20.06
CA LYS A 15 -5.48 0.54 -19.28
C LYS A 15 -4.52 -0.31 -18.45
N LYS A 16 -3.26 0.08 -18.41
CA LYS A 16 -2.21 -0.66 -17.72
C LYS A 16 -1.14 0.28 -17.19
N ILE A 17 -0.53 -0.11 -16.08
CA ILE A 17 0.65 0.57 -15.55
C ILE A 17 1.85 -0.34 -15.75
N ILE A 18 2.94 0.24 -16.24
CA ILE A 18 4.19 -0.44 -16.50
C ILE A 18 5.24 0.21 -15.60
N PHE A 19 5.89 -0.59 -14.78
CA PHE A 19 7.10 -0.20 -14.08
C PHE A 19 8.31 -0.80 -14.78
N ILE A 20 9.33 0.01 -15.01
CA ILE A 20 10.60 -0.41 -15.58
C ILE A 20 11.71 -0.01 -14.61
N ILE A 21 12.60 -0.96 -14.31
CA ILE A 21 13.83 -0.73 -13.58
C ILE A 21 14.97 -1.20 -14.48
N CYS A 22 15.88 -0.29 -14.83
CA CYS A 22 16.98 -0.58 -15.74
C CYS A 22 18.21 0.23 -15.39
N TYR A 23 19.37 -0.14 -15.91
CA TYR A 23 20.53 0.74 -15.87
C TYR A 23 20.30 1.96 -16.76
N LYS A 24 20.93 3.09 -16.42
CA LYS A 24 20.88 4.27 -17.29
C LYS A 24 21.62 4.01 -18.61
N GLU A 25 20.93 4.23 -19.71
CA GLU A 25 21.48 4.32 -21.07
C GLU A 25 20.88 5.52 -21.79
N ASN A 26 21.60 6.04 -22.79
CA ASN A 26 21.11 7.14 -23.61
C ASN A 26 19.89 6.72 -24.43
N GLY A 27 18.88 7.59 -24.46
CA GLY A 27 17.70 7.41 -25.32
C GLY A 27 16.68 6.36 -24.85
N ILE A 28 16.78 5.81 -23.63
CA ILE A 28 15.80 4.83 -23.09
C ILE A 28 14.35 5.32 -23.25
N ILE A 29 14.10 6.57 -22.88
CA ILE A 29 12.76 7.16 -22.96
C ILE A 29 12.27 7.20 -24.41
N ASN A 30 13.11 7.62 -25.36
CA ASN A 30 12.76 7.63 -26.78
C ASN A 30 12.48 6.22 -27.32
N LYS A 31 13.31 5.22 -26.96
CA LYS A 31 13.09 3.82 -27.35
C LYS A 31 11.73 3.32 -26.86
N ILE A 32 11.36 3.62 -25.62
CA ILE A 32 10.08 3.25 -25.03
C ILE A 32 8.92 3.94 -25.78
N PHE A 33 9.01 5.26 -26.01
CA PHE A 33 8.01 6.01 -26.74
C PHE A 33 7.78 5.42 -28.14
N GLN A 34 8.85 5.13 -28.88
CA GLN A 34 8.78 4.53 -30.22
C GLN A 34 8.02 3.19 -30.22
N ILE A 35 8.24 2.33 -29.21
CA ILE A 35 7.53 1.05 -29.10
C ILE A 35 6.02 1.29 -28.96
N PHE A 36 5.62 2.21 -28.08
CA PHE A 36 4.21 2.49 -27.83
C PHE A 36 3.55 3.17 -29.04
N THR A 37 4.22 4.15 -29.66
CA THR A 37 3.67 4.84 -30.85
C THR A 37 3.52 3.90 -32.04
N ASN A 38 4.48 2.99 -32.28
CA ASN A 38 4.40 2.00 -33.36
C ASN A 38 3.25 1.02 -33.20
N GLN A 39 2.74 0.85 -31.97
CA GLN A 39 1.60 -0.01 -31.65
C GLN A 39 0.30 0.79 -31.42
N LEU A 40 0.31 2.11 -31.70
CA LEU A 40 -0.83 3.01 -31.46
C LEU A 40 -1.32 2.97 -30.00
N ILE A 41 -0.40 2.76 -29.06
CA ILE A 41 -0.67 2.77 -27.63
C ILE A 41 -0.52 4.21 -27.13
N GLU A 42 -1.59 4.73 -26.53
CA GLU A 42 -1.63 6.04 -25.89
C GLU A 42 -0.89 5.99 -24.54
N ILE A 43 -0.03 6.97 -24.28
CA ILE A 43 0.64 7.15 -22.99
C ILE A 43 -0.11 8.24 -22.23
N ILE A 44 -0.67 7.89 -21.08
CA ILE A 44 -1.49 8.77 -20.26
C ILE A 44 -0.60 9.55 -19.29
N THR A 45 0.28 8.85 -18.57
CA THR A 45 1.26 9.48 -17.68
C THR A 45 2.59 8.77 -17.75
N ILE A 46 3.67 9.53 -17.56
CA ILE A 46 5.01 9.00 -17.37
C ILE A 46 5.68 9.73 -16.20
N SER A 47 6.32 8.96 -15.33
CA SER A 47 7.11 9.46 -14.20
C SER A 47 8.44 8.73 -14.19
N THR A 48 9.53 9.47 -14.01
CA THR A 48 10.88 8.91 -14.07
C THR A 48 11.68 9.33 -12.85
N HIS A 49 12.52 8.43 -12.34
CA HIS A 49 13.47 8.73 -11.27
C HIS A 49 14.80 8.05 -11.59
N LEU A 50 15.88 8.83 -11.65
CA LEU A 50 17.24 8.31 -11.77
C LEU A 50 17.92 8.39 -10.41
N ASP A 51 18.26 7.23 -9.86
CA ASP A 51 19.12 7.14 -8.69
C ASP A 51 20.57 7.05 -9.18
N ASN A 52 21.31 8.15 -9.01
CA ASN A 52 22.70 8.26 -9.47
C ASN A 52 23.67 7.39 -8.66
N GLU A 53 23.36 7.09 -7.39
CA GLU A 53 24.24 6.31 -6.52
C GLU A 53 24.29 4.85 -6.95
N ILE A 54 23.11 4.27 -7.19
CA ILE A 54 23.01 2.87 -7.65
C ILE A 54 22.94 2.75 -9.18
N LYS A 55 22.96 3.88 -9.90
CA LYS A 55 22.89 3.99 -11.36
C LYS A 55 21.66 3.29 -11.98
N LEU A 56 20.55 3.25 -11.25
CA LEU A 56 19.30 2.67 -11.72
C LEU A 56 18.29 3.75 -12.09
N PHE A 57 17.59 3.49 -13.18
CA PHE A 57 16.55 4.32 -13.72
C PHE A 57 15.20 3.61 -13.54
N PHE A 58 14.31 4.29 -12.82
CA PHE A 58 12.97 3.84 -12.49
C PHE A 58 11.98 4.62 -13.34
N ILE A 59 11.09 3.91 -14.03
CA ILE A 59 10.09 4.52 -14.91
C ILE A 59 8.74 3.92 -14.57
N ARG A 60 7.74 4.76 -14.35
CA ARG A 60 6.33 4.39 -14.26
C ARG A 60 5.61 4.98 -15.45
N ILE A 61 4.88 4.16 -16.19
CA ILE A 61 4.13 4.56 -17.38
C ILE A 61 2.71 4.05 -17.27
N GLU A 62 1.73 4.94 -17.36
CA GLU A 62 0.34 4.56 -17.55
C GLU A 62 0.01 4.63 -19.03
N ILE A 63 -0.47 3.51 -19.58
CA ILE A 63 -0.82 3.37 -20.98
C ILE A 63 -2.28 2.99 -21.17
N LYS A 64 -2.82 3.31 -22.34
CA LYS A 64 -4.16 2.97 -22.77
C LYS A 64 -4.14 2.57 -24.24
N GLY A 65 -4.73 1.44 -24.61
CA GLY A 65 -4.68 0.98 -26.00
C GLY A 65 -5.22 -0.43 -26.20
N PHE A 66 -5.08 -0.93 -27.42
CA PHE A 66 -5.20 -2.35 -27.74
C PHE A 66 -3.81 -2.93 -27.96
N PHE A 67 -3.38 -3.80 -27.06
CA PHE A 67 -2.06 -4.40 -27.15
C PHE A 67 -2.05 -5.79 -26.54
N ASN A 68 -1.15 -6.62 -27.06
CA ASN A 68 -0.83 -7.90 -26.45
C ASN A 68 0.31 -7.71 -25.46
N GLU A 69 0.07 -7.95 -24.17
CA GLU A 69 1.05 -7.74 -23.10
C GLU A 69 2.34 -8.55 -23.29
N LYS A 70 2.26 -9.78 -23.82
CA LYS A 70 3.44 -10.61 -24.08
C LYS A 70 4.29 -10.02 -25.20
N TYR A 71 3.65 -9.58 -26.29
CA TYR A 71 4.35 -8.94 -27.40
C TYR A 71 4.98 -7.60 -26.97
N LEU A 72 4.24 -6.78 -26.23
CA LEU A 72 4.74 -5.51 -25.71
C LEU A 72 5.92 -5.72 -24.75
N SER A 73 5.83 -6.71 -23.87
CA SER A 73 6.94 -7.11 -23.00
C SER A 73 8.16 -7.58 -23.80
N PHE A 74 7.96 -8.33 -24.88
CA PHE A 74 9.05 -8.75 -25.76
C PHE A 74 9.75 -7.55 -26.43
N CYS A 75 8.99 -6.61 -26.99
CA CYS A 75 9.53 -5.39 -27.58
C CYS A 75 10.34 -4.56 -26.57
N LEU A 76 9.80 -4.37 -25.36
CA LEU A 76 10.49 -3.63 -24.30
C LEU A 76 11.77 -4.35 -23.87
N ASN A 77 11.74 -5.66 -23.64
CA ASN A 77 12.94 -6.44 -23.28
C ASN A 77 14.04 -6.37 -24.35
N LYS A 78 13.67 -6.28 -25.63
CA LYS A 78 14.65 -6.16 -26.73
C LYS A 78 15.28 -4.76 -26.80
N ALA A 79 14.54 -3.72 -26.44
CA ALA A 79 15.01 -2.33 -26.57
C ALA A 79 15.72 -1.79 -25.32
N LEU A 80 15.39 -2.34 -24.15
CA LEU A 80 15.92 -1.91 -22.86
C LEU A 80 17.26 -2.59 -22.54
N PRO A 81 18.07 -2.00 -21.65
CA PRO A 81 19.34 -2.58 -21.21
C PRO A 81 19.19 -4.03 -20.72
N TYR A 82 20.22 -4.84 -20.92
CA TYR A 82 20.23 -6.21 -20.39
C TYR A 82 20.00 -6.23 -18.87
N GLY A 83 19.16 -7.16 -18.39
CA GLY A 83 18.80 -7.26 -16.97
C GLY A 83 17.72 -6.27 -16.50
N SER A 84 17.09 -5.52 -17.42
CA SER A 84 15.94 -4.68 -17.10
C SER A 84 14.79 -5.51 -16.53
N LYS A 85 14.14 -4.98 -15.50
CA LYS A 85 12.94 -5.57 -14.90
C LYS A 85 11.72 -4.78 -15.32
N ILE A 86 10.73 -5.46 -15.87
CA ILE A 86 9.48 -4.86 -16.35
C ILE A 86 8.33 -5.51 -15.61
N PHE A 87 7.49 -4.69 -14.98
CA PHE A 87 6.32 -5.15 -14.25
C PHE A 87 5.07 -4.52 -14.84
N PHE A 88 4.14 -5.37 -15.23
CA PHE A 88 2.84 -4.99 -15.76
C PHE A 88 1.79 -5.08 -14.65
N GLN A 89 1.12 -3.98 -14.36
CA GLN A 89 0.12 -3.89 -13.30
C GLN A 89 -1.25 -3.50 -13.86
N ASN A 90 -2.26 -4.28 -13.51
CA ASN A 90 -3.65 -3.99 -13.84
C ASN A 90 -4.15 -2.83 -12.98
N ILE A 91 -4.84 -1.89 -13.61
CA ILE A 91 -5.60 -0.88 -12.88
C ILE A 91 -6.91 -1.51 -12.44
N LYS A 92 -7.03 -1.79 -11.14
CA LYS A 92 -8.24 -2.34 -10.53
C LYS A 92 -8.45 -1.74 -9.15
N ILE A 93 -9.69 -1.81 -8.67
CA ILE A 93 -10.01 -1.50 -7.27
C ILE A 93 -9.41 -2.64 -6.42
N PRO A 94 -8.45 -2.37 -5.52
CA PRO A 94 -7.81 -3.41 -4.75
C PRO A 94 -8.75 -3.94 -3.66
N LYS A 95 -8.72 -5.27 -3.46
CA LYS A 95 -9.41 -5.93 -2.35
C LYS A 95 -8.53 -5.94 -1.12
N ILE A 96 -9.01 -5.42 0.00
CA ILE A 96 -8.20 -5.28 1.21
C ILE A 96 -8.85 -5.92 2.43
N VAL A 97 -8.01 -6.55 3.26
CA VAL A 97 -8.35 -6.95 4.62
C VAL A 97 -7.72 -5.95 5.59
N ILE A 98 -8.50 -5.45 6.54
CA ILE A 98 -7.99 -4.55 7.59
C ILE A 98 -7.87 -5.35 8.90
N MET A 99 -6.69 -5.32 9.50
CA MET A 99 -6.42 -5.91 10.81
C MET A 99 -6.34 -4.81 11.87
N VAL A 100 -7.04 -5.01 13.00
CA VAL A 100 -7.18 -4.02 14.07
C VAL A 100 -7.10 -4.64 15.47
N THR A 101 -6.76 -3.83 16.47
CA THR A 101 -6.77 -4.24 17.90
C THR A 101 -7.97 -3.62 18.63
N LYS A 102 -7.75 -2.55 19.40
CA LYS A 102 -8.79 -1.83 20.16
C LYS A 102 -9.02 -0.41 19.65
N GLU A 103 -7.98 0.21 19.08
CA GLU A 103 -8.00 1.60 18.65
C GLU A 103 -8.77 1.77 17.33
N SER A 104 -9.69 2.72 17.30
CA SER A 104 -10.67 2.89 16.21
C SER A 104 -10.30 3.98 15.21
N HIS A 105 -9.39 4.90 15.51
CA HIS A 105 -9.19 6.13 14.72
C HIS A 105 -8.75 5.84 13.28
N CYS A 106 -7.73 5.00 13.07
CA CYS A 106 -7.27 4.65 11.72
C CYS A 106 -8.34 3.90 10.92
N ILE A 107 -8.97 2.87 11.48
CA ILE A 107 -10.02 2.14 10.76
C ILE A 107 -11.24 3.01 10.50
N GLY A 108 -11.67 3.83 11.46
CA GLY A 108 -12.81 4.74 11.31
C GLY A 108 -12.61 5.72 10.15
N ASP A 109 -11.41 6.31 10.04
CA ASP A 109 -11.05 7.18 8.91
C ASP A 109 -11.15 6.47 7.56
N LEU A 110 -10.58 5.25 7.45
CA LEU A 110 -10.64 4.47 6.22
C LEU A 110 -12.07 4.09 5.83
N LEU A 111 -12.90 3.72 6.81
CA LEU A 111 -14.30 3.36 6.59
C LEU A 111 -15.13 4.56 6.10
N VAL A 112 -14.98 5.72 6.73
CA VAL A 112 -15.65 6.96 6.31
C VAL A 112 -15.20 7.36 4.91
N LYS A 113 -13.89 7.40 4.65
CA LYS A 113 -13.36 7.74 3.32
C LYS A 113 -13.81 6.77 2.25
N LYS A 114 -13.89 5.47 2.55
CA LYS A 114 -14.44 4.49 1.62
C LYS A 114 -15.93 4.77 1.33
N LYS A 115 -16.74 4.99 2.36
CA LYS A 115 -18.19 5.20 2.23
C LYS A 115 -18.53 6.41 1.35
N PHE A 116 -17.75 7.49 1.45
CA PHE A 116 -17.97 8.72 0.70
C PHE A 116 -17.10 8.88 -0.56
N GLY A 117 -16.39 7.82 -0.98
CA GLY A 117 -15.67 7.80 -2.25
C GLY A 117 -14.25 8.39 -2.25
N ASN A 118 -13.77 8.87 -1.09
CA ASN A 118 -12.41 9.41 -0.92
C ASN A 118 -11.32 8.32 -0.82
N LEU A 119 -11.70 7.03 -0.83
CA LEU A 119 -10.77 5.90 -0.88
C LEU A 119 -11.30 4.80 -1.82
N ASN A 120 -10.65 4.65 -2.98
CA ASN A 120 -11.08 3.72 -4.02
C ASN A 120 -10.57 2.28 -3.79
N VAL A 121 -11.20 1.59 -2.84
CA VAL A 121 -10.86 0.21 -2.45
C VAL A 121 -12.12 -0.64 -2.23
N GLU A 122 -11.94 -1.96 -2.17
CA GLU A 122 -12.95 -2.90 -1.70
C GLU A 122 -12.48 -3.48 -0.35
N ILE A 123 -13.11 -3.05 0.75
CA ILE A 123 -12.80 -3.57 2.09
C ILE A 123 -13.60 -4.87 2.28
N ILE A 124 -12.94 -6.01 2.09
CA ILE A 124 -13.64 -7.31 2.06
C ILE A 124 -13.83 -7.92 3.45
N ALA A 125 -12.99 -7.54 4.43
CA ALA A 125 -13.13 -7.98 5.81
C ALA A 125 -12.33 -7.14 6.79
N ILE A 126 -12.76 -7.18 8.05
CA ILE A 126 -12.01 -6.70 9.21
C ILE A 126 -11.67 -7.90 10.09
N ILE A 127 -10.41 -8.06 10.49
CA ILE A 127 -9.94 -9.10 11.40
C ILE A 127 -9.43 -8.44 12.68
N SER A 128 -9.86 -8.93 13.84
CA SER A 128 -9.39 -8.40 15.12
C SER A 128 -9.16 -9.47 16.16
N ASN A 129 -8.20 -9.23 17.04
CA ASN A 129 -7.96 -10.05 18.23
C ASN A 129 -8.84 -9.69 19.43
N TYR A 130 -9.72 -8.69 19.29
CA TYR A 130 -10.76 -8.32 20.25
C TYR A 130 -12.11 -8.14 19.54
N LYS A 131 -13.22 -8.14 20.29
CA LYS A 131 -14.57 -7.87 19.75
C LYS A 131 -14.97 -6.39 19.75
N ILE A 132 -14.14 -5.52 20.33
CA ILE A 132 -14.46 -4.12 20.64
C ILE A 132 -14.96 -3.35 19.40
N LEU A 133 -14.34 -3.56 18.24
CA LEU A 133 -14.66 -2.84 17.00
C LEU A 133 -15.70 -3.56 16.12
N LYS A 134 -16.35 -4.62 16.63
CA LYS A 134 -17.36 -5.38 15.87
C LYS A 134 -18.59 -4.54 15.52
N SER A 135 -19.03 -3.67 16.43
CA SER A 135 -20.17 -2.76 16.20
C SER A 135 -19.86 -1.75 15.10
N LEU A 136 -18.64 -1.21 15.07
CA LEU A 136 -18.16 -0.32 14.01
C LEU A 136 -18.17 -1.03 12.65
N ALA A 137 -17.65 -2.25 12.56
CA ALA A 137 -17.69 -3.03 11.33
C ALA A 137 -19.11 -3.30 10.84
N LYS A 138 -20.04 -3.61 11.77
CA LYS A 138 -21.45 -3.81 11.47
C LYS A 138 -22.11 -2.54 10.91
N LEU A 139 -21.79 -1.37 11.45
CA LEU A 139 -22.32 -0.07 10.98
C LEU A 139 -21.97 0.23 9.51
N PHE A 140 -20.83 -0.27 9.05
CA PHE A 140 -20.38 -0.13 7.66
C PHE A 140 -20.63 -1.38 6.81
N GLU A 141 -21.38 -2.37 7.35
CA GLU A 141 -21.76 -3.61 6.65
C GLU A 141 -20.57 -4.44 6.16
N ILE A 142 -19.47 -4.45 6.93
CA ILE A 142 -18.25 -5.19 6.58
C ILE A 142 -18.14 -6.47 7.42
N PRO A 143 -17.82 -7.63 6.82
CA PRO A 143 -17.56 -8.86 7.54
C PRO A 143 -16.49 -8.68 8.64
N PHE A 144 -16.80 -9.09 9.87
CA PHE A 144 -15.89 -9.00 11.01
C PHE A 144 -15.52 -10.38 11.55
N TYR A 145 -14.23 -10.70 11.53
CA TYR A 145 -13.67 -11.94 12.06
C TYR A 145 -12.94 -11.68 13.37
N HIS A 146 -13.50 -12.21 14.45
CA HIS A 146 -12.84 -12.20 15.75
C HIS A 146 -11.97 -13.44 15.92
N VAL A 147 -10.65 -13.23 16.00
CA VAL A 147 -9.67 -14.30 16.26
C VAL A 147 -8.96 -13.98 17.57
N SER A 148 -9.50 -14.48 18.69
CA SER A 148 -8.88 -14.28 20.00
C SER A 148 -7.44 -14.80 20.02
N HIS A 149 -6.57 -14.06 20.69
CA HIS A 149 -5.18 -14.43 20.93
C HIS A 149 -4.98 -15.07 22.31
N ILE A 150 -6.02 -15.06 23.15
CA ILE A 150 -5.98 -15.61 24.51
C ILE A 150 -5.74 -17.12 24.42
N SER A 151 -4.78 -17.60 25.21
CA SER A 151 -4.39 -19.02 25.27
C SER A 151 -3.89 -19.62 23.95
N LEU A 152 -3.42 -18.78 23.02
CA LEU A 152 -2.76 -19.23 21.79
C LEU A 152 -1.32 -18.75 21.76
N SER A 153 -0.43 -19.62 21.27
CA SER A 153 0.90 -19.18 20.84
C SER A 153 0.77 -18.12 19.74
N ARG A 154 1.84 -17.35 19.51
CA ARG A 154 1.87 -16.37 18.41
C ARG A 154 1.66 -17.07 17.07
N GLU A 155 2.28 -18.23 16.90
CA GLU A 155 2.25 -19.07 15.72
C GLU A 155 0.84 -19.58 15.44
N ASP A 156 0.16 -20.15 16.43
CA ASP A 156 -1.22 -20.65 16.29
C ASP A 156 -2.21 -19.52 15.98
N HIS A 157 -2.04 -18.38 16.65
CA HIS A 157 -2.85 -17.19 16.40
C HIS A 157 -2.69 -16.68 14.96
N ASN A 158 -1.45 -16.58 14.48
CA ASN A 158 -1.14 -16.16 13.11
C ASN A 158 -1.68 -17.18 12.08
N ASN A 159 -1.55 -18.48 12.35
CA ASN A 159 -2.08 -19.54 11.47
C ASN A 159 -3.59 -19.46 11.31
N LYS A 160 -4.34 -19.22 12.39
CA LYS A 160 -5.80 -19.00 12.31
C LYS A 160 -6.17 -17.79 11.45
N ILE A 161 -5.44 -16.69 11.58
CA ILE A 161 -5.65 -15.50 10.74
C ILE A 161 -5.32 -15.82 9.28
N LEU A 162 -4.20 -16.51 9.02
CA LEU A 162 -3.78 -16.90 7.67
C LEU A 162 -4.84 -17.73 6.96
N ASN A 163 -5.47 -18.69 7.65
CA ASN A 163 -6.52 -19.53 7.06
C ASN A 163 -7.70 -18.68 6.56
N ILE A 164 -8.10 -17.66 7.32
CA ILE A 164 -9.17 -16.72 6.91
C ILE A 164 -8.72 -15.91 5.68
N ILE A 165 -7.51 -15.33 5.74
CA ILE A 165 -6.99 -14.47 4.66
C ILE A 165 -6.81 -15.27 3.36
N GLN A 166 -6.39 -16.53 3.43
CA GLN A 166 -6.23 -17.39 2.25
C GLN A 166 -7.55 -17.66 1.53
N ILE A 167 -8.66 -17.75 2.26
CA ILE A 167 -10.00 -17.89 1.69
C ILE A 167 -10.44 -16.58 1.04
N LEU A 168 -10.21 -15.45 1.72
CA LEU A 168 -10.60 -14.11 1.27
C LEU A 168 -9.80 -13.61 0.07
N LYS A 169 -8.56 -14.07 -0.12
CA LYS A 169 -7.65 -13.71 -1.22
C LYS A 169 -7.53 -12.19 -1.46
N PRO A 170 -7.19 -11.39 -0.43
CA PRO A 170 -7.00 -9.95 -0.64
C PRO A 170 -5.76 -9.65 -1.49
N ASP A 171 -5.78 -8.48 -2.13
CA ASP A 171 -4.61 -7.88 -2.75
C ASP A 171 -3.64 -7.32 -1.70
N TYR A 172 -4.18 -6.72 -0.63
CA TYR A 172 -3.40 -6.12 0.47
C TYR A 172 -3.99 -6.39 1.85
N ILE A 173 -3.12 -6.41 2.85
CA ILE A 173 -3.45 -6.51 4.28
C ILE A 173 -3.02 -5.21 4.96
N ILE A 174 -3.95 -4.51 5.60
CA ILE A 174 -3.70 -3.22 6.24
C ILE A 174 -3.71 -3.40 7.75
N LEU A 175 -2.58 -3.16 8.40
CA LEU A 175 -2.47 -3.15 9.85
C LEU A 175 -2.84 -1.77 10.38
N ALA A 176 -4.13 -1.51 10.55
CA ALA A 176 -4.65 -0.26 11.11
C ALA A 176 -4.59 -0.35 12.64
N LYS A 177 -3.40 -0.09 13.20
CA LYS A 177 -3.12 -0.22 14.64
C LYS A 177 -3.36 -1.64 15.16
N TYR A 178 -2.87 -2.61 14.39
CA TYR A 178 -2.76 -3.99 14.85
C TYR A 178 -1.50 -4.17 15.71
N MET A 179 -1.68 -4.49 16.99
CA MET A 179 -0.66 -4.41 18.04
C MET A 179 0.00 -5.77 18.33
N ARG A 180 -0.14 -6.75 17.43
CA ARG A 180 0.51 -8.06 17.57
C ARG A 180 1.52 -8.25 16.45
N ILE A 181 2.66 -8.83 16.83
CA ILE A 181 3.75 -9.13 15.90
C ILE A 181 3.33 -10.30 15.00
N LEU A 182 3.46 -10.10 13.68
CA LEU A 182 3.24 -11.14 12.70
C LEU A 182 4.44 -12.09 12.64
N THR A 183 4.21 -13.38 12.39
CA THR A 183 5.31 -14.34 12.22
C THR A 183 6.00 -14.16 10.87
N SER A 184 7.27 -14.53 10.78
CA SER A 184 8.02 -14.51 9.51
C SER A 184 7.36 -15.39 8.44
N SER A 185 6.71 -16.49 8.85
CA SER A 185 5.93 -17.36 7.95
C SER A 185 4.69 -16.66 7.38
N PHE A 186 4.03 -15.80 8.15
CA PHE A 186 2.93 -14.96 7.69
C PHE A 186 3.44 -13.96 6.64
N ILE A 187 4.50 -13.22 7.00
CA ILE A 187 5.03 -12.13 6.19
C ILE A 187 5.52 -12.63 4.83
N LYS A 188 6.23 -13.77 4.80
CA LYS A 188 6.73 -14.38 3.55
C LYS A 188 5.62 -14.71 2.54
N LYS A 189 4.40 -15.02 2.98
CA LYS A 189 3.26 -15.29 2.09
C LYS A 189 2.69 -14.03 1.41
N TYR A 190 2.91 -12.86 2.01
CA TYR A 190 2.34 -11.58 1.58
C TYR A 190 3.43 -10.49 1.47
N ILE A 191 4.59 -10.85 0.92
CA ILE A 191 5.70 -9.91 0.75
C ILE A 191 5.24 -8.69 -0.07
N ASN A 192 5.55 -7.49 0.41
CA ASN A 192 5.14 -6.21 -0.19
C ASN A 192 3.61 -6.06 -0.36
N LYS A 193 2.81 -6.79 0.43
CA LYS A 193 1.34 -6.71 0.44
C LYS A 193 0.75 -6.38 1.81
N ILE A 194 1.58 -6.29 2.84
CA ILE A 194 1.17 -5.90 4.18
C ILE A 194 1.66 -4.47 4.42
N ILE A 195 0.75 -3.55 4.75
CA ILE A 195 1.06 -2.14 5.04
C ILE A 195 0.70 -1.87 6.50
N ASN A 196 1.63 -1.28 7.23
CA ASN A 196 1.47 -0.94 8.64
C ASN A 196 1.51 0.57 8.86
N ILE A 197 0.76 1.04 9.86
CA ILE A 197 0.92 2.38 10.42
C ILE A 197 1.66 2.27 11.76
N HIS A 198 2.88 2.80 11.78
CA HIS A 198 3.68 2.96 12.99
C HIS A 198 3.49 4.38 13.54
N HIS A 199 3.44 4.52 14.86
CA HIS A 199 3.00 5.72 15.58
C HIS A 199 4.18 6.56 16.09
N SER A 200 5.24 6.54 15.30
CA SER A 200 6.41 7.37 15.43
C SER A 200 6.97 7.68 14.03
N ILE A 201 7.86 8.65 13.95
CA ILE A 201 8.68 8.90 12.77
C ILE A 201 9.88 7.94 12.87
N LEU A 202 9.80 6.81 12.20
CA LEU A 202 10.92 5.86 12.15
C LEU A 202 12.17 6.54 11.57
N PRO A 203 13.37 6.26 12.11
CA PRO A 203 13.69 5.19 13.08
C PRO A 203 13.53 5.58 14.56
N SER A 204 12.97 6.75 14.89
CA SER A 204 12.84 7.22 16.27
C SER A 204 11.69 6.53 17.03
N PHE A 205 11.86 6.35 18.34
CA PHE A 205 10.84 5.82 19.27
C PHE A 205 10.23 4.47 18.87
N ILE A 206 11.06 3.50 18.50
CA ILE A 206 10.64 2.10 18.30
C ILE A 206 10.18 1.51 19.65
N GLY A 207 9.14 0.68 19.63
CA GLY A 207 8.67 -0.07 20.79
C GLY A 207 7.39 0.49 21.40
N ALA A 208 7.19 0.24 22.70
CA ALA A 208 5.92 0.52 23.37
C ALA A 208 5.76 2.00 23.77
N LYS A 209 4.53 2.51 23.67
CA LYS A 209 4.09 3.84 24.15
C LYS A 209 4.95 5.03 23.65
N PRO A 210 5.20 5.18 22.34
CA PRO A 210 6.06 6.23 21.80
C PRO A 210 5.56 7.65 22.12
N TYR A 211 4.26 7.92 22.21
CA TYR A 211 3.76 9.25 22.61
C TYR A 211 4.09 9.59 24.07
N PHE A 212 4.07 8.61 24.96
CA PHE A 212 4.50 8.81 26.34
C PHE A 212 6.01 9.06 26.40
N ASN A 213 6.80 8.29 25.64
CA ASN A 213 8.25 8.47 25.56
C ASN A 213 8.61 9.84 24.95
N ALA A 214 7.86 10.28 23.94
CA ALA A 214 7.99 11.60 23.32
C ALA A 214 7.73 12.73 24.33
N TYR A 215 6.65 12.61 25.12
CA TYR A 215 6.35 13.54 26.21
C TYR A 215 7.46 13.58 27.26
N GLN A 216 7.89 12.43 27.77
CA GLN A 216 8.98 12.35 28.76
C GLN A 216 10.28 12.94 28.24
N ARG A 217 10.58 12.75 26.96
CA ARG A 217 11.80 13.27 26.33
C ARG A 217 11.73 14.77 26.04
N GLY A 218 10.53 15.36 26.06
CA GLY A 218 10.30 16.77 25.76
C GLY A 218 10.49 17.13 24.29
N VAL A 219 10.19 16.21 23.36
CA VAL A 219 10.34 16.48 21.92
C VAL A 219 9.44 17.65 21.48
N LYS A 220 9.75 18.25 20.33
CA LYS A 220 8.92 19.31 19.72
C LYS A 220 8.16 18.84 18.49
N ILE A 221 8.41 17.61 18.07
CA ILE A 221 7.82 16.99 16.89
C ILE A 221 7.48 15.55 17.24
N ILE A 222 6.26 15.15 16.90
CA ILE A 222 5.83 13.75 16.84
C ILE A 222 5.42 13.42 15.42
N GLY A 223 5.22 12.14 15.11
CA GLY A 223 4.65 11.79 13.82
C GLY A 223 4.35 10.32 13.67
N ALA A 224 4.11 9.91 12.43
CA ALA A 224 3.76 8.54 12.10
C ALA A 224 4.43 8.11 10.79
N THR A 225 4.57 6.80 10.62
CA THR A 225 5.22 6.19 9.46
C THR A 225 4.35 5.07 8.92
N ALA A 226 3.92 5.20 7.66
CA ALA A 226 3.33 4.10 6.92
C ALA A 226 4.40 3.39 6.10
N HIS A 227 4.50 2.07 6.25
CA HIS A 227 5.53 1.28 5.60
C HIS A 227 5.03 -0.12 5.24
N TYR A 228 5.68 -0.77 4.28
CA TYR A 228 5.49 -2.19 4.05
C TYR A 228 6.07 -2.99 5.23
N VAL A 229 5.41 -4.08 5.62
CA VAL A 229 5.95 -5.00 6.63
C VAL A 229 6.92 -5.96 5.96
N ASN A 230 8.12 -6.09 6.53
CA ASN A 230 9.10 -7.13 6.21
C ASN A 230 9.42 -7.96 7.46
N ILE A 231 10.38 -8.89 7.35
CA ILE A 231 10.74 -9.83 8.44
C ILE A 231 11.34 -9.10 9.65
N ASN A 232 11.98 -7.96 9.40
CA ASN A 232 12.60 -7.14 10.43
C ASN A 232 11.54 -6.20 11.02
N LEU A 233 11.44 -6.16 12.35
CA LEU A 233 10.38 -5.40 13.01
C LEU A 233 10.53 -3.90 12.73
N ASP A 234 9.45 -3.26 12.27
CA ASP A 234 9.36 -1.81 12.00
C ASP A 234 10.50 -1.26 11.11
N SER A 235 11.05 -2.06 10.19
CA SER A 235 12.16 -1.66 9.33
C SER A 235 11.91 -1.93 7.85
N GLY A 236 10.65 -2.06 7.46
CA GLY A 236 10.30 -2.27 6.06
C GLY A 236 10.28 -0.98 5.25
N PRO A 237 10.19 -1.10 3.90
CA PRO A 237 10.20 0.04 3.00
C PRO A 237 9.16 1.10 3.38
N ILE A 238 9.63 2.30 3.73
CA ILE A 238 8.79 3.44 4.12
C ILE A 238 8.06 3.97 2.88
N ILE A 239 6.73 4.09 2.98
CA ILE A 239 5.87 4.59 1.91
C ILE A 239 5.62 6.08 2.09
N PHE A 240 5.28 6.49 3.30
CA PHE A 240 4.93 7.87 3.62
C PHE A 240 5.16 8.15 5.10
N GLN A 241 5.63 9.34 5.42
CA GLN A 241 5.82 9.85 6.77
C GLN A 241 5.27 11.26 6.84
N ASP A 242 4.73 11.61 8.00
CA ASP A 242 4.38 12.99 8.31
C ASP A 242 4.51 13.24 9.82
N SER A 243 4.47 14.50 10.19
CA SER A 243 4.77 14.98 11.53
C SER A 243 3.84 16.12 11.96
N ALA A 244 3.78 16.33 13.27
CA ALA A 244 3.12 17.48 13.86
C ALA A 244 4.01 18.06 14.97
N ASN A 245 3.99 19.38 15.08
CA ASN A 245 4.64 20.07 16.19
C ASN A 245 3.85 19.85 17.49
N ILE A 246 4.58 19.81 18.61
CA ILE A 246 3.99 19.79 19.95
C ILE A 246 4.54 20.93 20.79
N GLU A 247 3.67 21.54 21.58
CA GLU A 247 4.01 22.67 22.46
C GLU A 247 4.36 22.19 23.87
N TYR A 248 5.02 23.05 24.65
CA TYR A 248 5.51 22.71 25.98
C TYR A 248 4.39 22.51 27.01
N ASN A 249 3.21 23.09 26.78
CA ASN A 249 2.04 23.04 27.66
C ASN A 249 1.10 21.87 27.35
N TYR A 250 1.37 21.08 26.30
CA TYR A 250 0.54 19.94 25.92
C TYR A 250 0.68 18.80 26.92
N SER A 251 -0.47 18.25 27.33
CA SER A 251 -0.51 17.02 28.12
C SER A 251 -0.21 15.79 27.25
N VAL A 252 0.03 14.65 27.90
CA VAL A 252 0.16 13.35 27.21
C VAL A 252 -1.09 13.04 26.36
N ASN A 253 -2.28 13.41 26.83
CA ASN A 253 -3.52 13.17 26.10
C ASN A 253 -3.63 14.03 24.84
N ASP A 254 -3.17 15.28 24.89
CA ASP A 254 -3.12 16.17 23.72
C ASP A 254 -2.19 15.61 22.66
N ILE A 255 -0.99 15.17 23.06
CA ILE A 255 0.00 14.53 22.18
C ILE A 255 -0.57 13.26 21.55
N ILE A 256 -1.28 12.42 22.32
CA ILE A 256 -1.94 11.21 21.77
C ILE A 256 -3.03 11.61 20.76
N SER A 257 -3.81 12.63 21.05
CA SER A 257 -4.88 13.12 20.17
C SER A 257 -4.31 13.59 18.82
N ILE A 258 -3.30 14.46 18.86
CA ILE A 258 -2.57 14.93 17.67
C ILE A 258 -1.93 13.75 16.93
N GLY A 259 -1.31 12.84 17.67
CA GLY A 259 -0.71 11.63 17.13
C GLY A 259 -1.70 10.79 16.31
N ARG A 260 -2.93 10.59 16.82
CA ARG A 260 -3.99 9.87 16.09
C ARG A 260 -4.39 10.57 14.79
N GLU A 261 -4.40 11.90 14.75
CA GLU A 261 -4.65 12.64 13.51
C GLU A 261 -3.55 12.40 12.47
N VAL A 262 -2.28 12.48 12.89
CA VAL A 262 -1.13 12.20 12.01
C VAL A 262 -1.17 10.75 11.52
N GLU A 263 -1.45 9.78 12.40
CA GLU A 263 -1.56 8.37 12.02
C GLU A 263 -2.64 8.12 10.94
N LYS A 264 -3.84 8.71 11.11
CA LYS A 264 -4.92 8.61 10.11
C LYS A 264 -4.49 9.17 8.77
N TYR A 265 -3.93 10.38 8.77
CA TYR A 265 -3.49 11.05 7.55
C TYR A 265 -2.40 10.25 6.84
N VAL A 266 -1.36 9.84 7.56
CA VAL A 266 -0.22 9.10 7.03
C VAL A 266 -0.66 7.75 6.43
N LEU A 267 -1.50 6.99 7.15
CA LEU A 267 -2.02 5.72 6.62
C LEU A 267 -2.86 5.96 5.36
N SER A 268 -3.82 6.88 5.41
CA SER A 268 -4.68 7.18 4.26
C SER A 268 -3.88 7.63 3.04
N ARG A 269 -2.83 8.44 3.24
CA ARG A 269 -1.99 8.94 2.15
C ARG A 269 -1.14 7.81 1.55
N ALA A 270 -0.55 6.96 2.39
CA ALA A 270 0.20 5.79 1.91
C ALA A 270 -0.68 4.84 1.10
N LEU A 271 -1.90 4.55 1.58
CA LEU A 271 -2.85 3.71 0.83
C LEU A 271 -3.22 4.33 -0.51
N TYR A 272 -3.46 5.63 -0.57
CA TYR A 272 -3.70 6.34 -1.83
C TYR A 272 -2.54 6.18 -2.82
N LEU A 273 -1.29 6.35 -2.36
CA LEU A 273 -0.10 6.18 -3.19
C LEU A 273 0.02 4.73 -3.72
N VAL A 274 -0.13 3.73 -2.84
CA VAL A 274 -0.03 2.32 -3.22
C VAL A 274 -1.15 1.93 -4.19
N PHE A 275 -2.40 2.27 -3.89
CA PHE A 275 -3.55 1.84 -4.69
C PHE A 275 -3.71 2.62 -5.99
N SER A 276 -3.09 3.80 -6.10
CA SER A 276 -2.92 4.51 -7.36
C SER A 276 -1.73 3.99 -8.19
N ASN A 277 -1.10 2.88 -7.75
CA ASN A 277 0.09 2.28 -8.36
C ASN A 277 1.20 3.32 -8.54
N ARG A 278 1.48 4.11 -7.51
CA ARG A 278 2.58 5.09 -7.49
C ARG A 278 3.80 4.60 -6.72
N VAL A 279 3.77 3.38 -6.20
CA VAL A 279 4.82 2.86 -5.32
C VAL A 279 5.40 1.58 -5.90
N ILE A 280 6.72 1.52 -6.04
CA ILE A 280 7.45 0.29 -6.31
C ILE A 280 8.45 0.02 -5.19
N VAL A 281 8.49 -1.22 -4.71
CA VAL A 281 9.51 -1.65 -3.73
C VAL A 281 10.73 -2.14 -4.50
N PHE A 282 11.88 -1.54 -4.21
CA PHE A 282 13.17 -1.97 -4.72
C PHE A 282 14.14 -2.16 -3.57
N LYS A 283 14.58 -3.42 -3.35
CA LYS A 283 15.29 -3.84 -2.13
C LYS A 283 14.47 -3.41 -0.90
N ASP A 284 15.08 -2.70 0.04
CA ASP A 284 14.43 -2.22 1.27
C ASP A 284 13.89 -0.78 1.18
N ARG A 285 13.76 -0.23 -0.04
CA ARG A 285 13.24 1.14 -0.26
C ARG A 285 11.97 1.11 -1.10
N ALA A 286 11.05 2.02 -0.81
CA ALA A 286 9.91 2.29 -1.67
C ALA A 286 10.22 3.54 -2.51
N ILE A 287 10.14 3.40 -3.83
CA ILE A 287 10.20 4.53 -4.75
C ILE A 287 8.76 4.98 -4.99
N VAL A 288 8.48 6.25 -4.69
CA VAL A 288 7.16 6.86 -4.81
C VAL A 288 7.18 7.87 -5.96
N PHE A 289 6.29 7.69 -6.94
CA PHE A 289 6.15 8.52 -8.15
C PHE A 289 5.04 9.56 -8.03
#